data_AF-A0A959F9Y3-F1
#
_entry.id   AF-A0A959F9Y3-F1
#
_cell.length_a   1.000
_cell.length_b   1.000
_cell.length_c   1.000
_cell.angle_alpha   90.00
_cell.angle_beta   90.00
_cell.angle_gamma   90.00
#
_symmetry.space_group_name_H-M   'P 1'
#
loop_
_entity.id
_entity.type
_entity.pdbx_description
1 polymer ?
#
loop_
_entity_poly.entity_id
_entity_poly.type
_entity_poly.pdbx_seq_one_letter_code
_entity_poly.pdbx_strand_id
1 'polypeptide(L)'
;MEGAIHRKYPISRLLYLGAAWICLTALLYRCATPTAPQGGPRDETPPAIVAEESTPNLQTNFEKQTIELTFDEWVTLEKVRDEVLISPPLQPEPEIRLRRRTVQVIFDDTLQLRENVTYTINFGESVKDLNEKNPAEDLRFVFSTGPYIDSLTVSGRVVEATTGEPVENVLFMLYENLADTVVRTERPFYFGKTDETGNFRVENLREGTYKGFALEDQQNLPKKYILETGERIGFPDSLITVGPDTVAGIEIKLFTENLPLRRTGIDTSLYGKIKLTYNQPFYEPEIRYENVIDTPLVLNQSDSLIFWYDQEQAWTLLINRDTFYRDTIELSGQGRAKMVENQSLQPLSSLSNVNITPGIPPSLRFNHPLTAFDTSFIALYTDSLRQARRPDLFIDPADPQQLLIDFPWREEINYELEVLPGALTDMFELQNQDTLIVRYTLDALSRYGNIVLNLSNLDSTQQYLVQLMSKDLKRSLLTDTIADLNTYNTTWSTISPGDYTLRVVTDRNRNGRWDTGSYDEKRQPEIIYLRPLDKLRANWDLKSNVRYGEIVATPEPEAGPGGNPPPGGRPGRTRGNR
;
A
#
# COMPACT_ATOMS: atom_id res chain seq x y z
N MET A 1 -79.59 -10.76 -86.16
CA MET A 1 -78.45 -9.85 -86.36
C MET A 1 -77.96 -9.45 -84.98
N GLU A 2 -77.11 -10.27 -84.37
CA GLU A 2 -76.56 -10.02 -83.03
C GLU A 2 -75.26 -9.22 -83.14
N GLY A 3 -75.19 -8.14 -82.35
CA GLY A 3 -74.13 -7.15 -82.37
C GLY A 3 -72.94 -7.54 -81.50
N ALA A 4 -71.76 -7.14 -81.96
CA ALA A 4 -70.52 -7.19 -81.20
C ALA A 4 -69.85 -5.81 -81.26
N ILE A 5 -69.45 -5.24 -80.10
CA ILE A 5 -68.37 -4.25 -80.02
C ILE A 5 -67.55 -4.48 -78.75
N HIS A 6 -66.30 -4.92 -78.93
CA HIS A 6 -65.24 -4.95 -77.93
C HIS A 6 -64.79 -3.54 -77.54
N ARG A 7 -64.53 -3.30 -76.25
CA ARG A 7 -63.71 -2.16 -75.79
C ARG A 7 -62.59 -2.64 -74.87
N LYS A 8 -61.35 -2.39 -75.29
CA LYS A 8 -60.11 -2.60 -74.54
C LYS A 8 -59.98 -1.53 -73.44
N TYR A 9 -59.66 -1.94 -72.21
CA TYR A 9 -59.27 -1.02 -71.13
C TYR A 9 -57.73 -0.96 -71.03
N PRO A 10 -57.12 0.23 -70.91
CA PRO A 10 -55.66 0.38 -70.90
C PRO A 10 -55.06 0.14 -69.51
N ILE A 11 -54.04 -0.72 -69.46
CA ILE A 11 -53.28 -1.20 -68.28
C ILE A 11 -52.50 -0.07 -67.57
N SER A 12 -52.38 1.12 -68.18
CA SER A 12 -51.61 2.24 -67.63
C SER A 12 -52.23 2.92 -66.40
N ARG A 13 -53.54 2.81 -66.14
CA ARG A 13 -54.17 3.44 -64.96
C ARG A 13 -53.97 2.68 -63.64
N LEU A 14 -53.68 1.39 -63.68
CA LEU A 14 -53.40 0.60 -62.46
C LEU A 14 -52.01 0.89 -61.87
N LEU A 15 -51.03 1.23 -62.71
CA LEU A 15 -49.65 1.56 -62.29
C LEU A 15 -49.57 2.90 -61.53
N TYR A 16 -50.36 3.91 -61.92
CA TYR A 16 -50.39 5.20 -61.21
C TYR A 16 -51.10 5.12 -59.86
N LEU A 17 -52.13 4.27 -59.72
CA LEU A 17 -52.79 4.02 -58.44
C LEU A 17 -51.88 3.28 -57.45
N GLY A 18 -51.07 2.31 -57.94
CA GLY A 18 -50.07 1.63 -57.11
C GLY A 18 -48.93 2.55 -56.65
N ALA A 19 -48.41 3.41 -57.53
CA ALA A 19 -47.36 4.37 -57.18
C ALA A 19 -47.86 5.45 -56.20
N ALA A 20 -49.11 5.91 -56.32
CA ALA A 20 -49.72 6.83 -55.38
C ALA A 20 -49.93 6.20 -53.99
N TRP A 21 -50.29 4.92 -53.93
CA TRP A 21 -50.43 4.18 -52.67
C TRP A 21 -49.07 3.95 -51.97
N ILE A 22 -48.01 3.67 -52.74
CA ILE A 22 -46.64 3.54 -52.20
C ILE A 22 -46.07 4.89 -51.70
N CYS A 23 -46.38 6.00 -52.38
CA CYS A 23 -46.02 7.33 -51.88
C CYS A 23 -46.80 7.73 -50.62
N LEU A 24 -48.08 7.34 -50.53
CA LEU A 24 -48.93 7.62 -49.36
C LEU A 24 -48.50 6.79 -48.13
N THR A 25 -48.07 5.54 -48.31
CA THR A 25 -47.53 4.72 -47.22
C THR A 25 -46.14 5.19 -46.77
N ALA A 26 -45.30 5.72 -47.67
CA ALA A 26 -44.01 6.31 -47.31
C ALA A 26 -44.13 7.63 -46.51
N LEU A 27 -45.23 8.38 -46.69
CA LEU A 27 -45.51 9.60 -45.91
C LEU A 27 -46.00 9.32 -44.48
N LEU A 28 -46.49 8.11 -44.19
CA LEU A 28 -46.94 7.70 -42.85
C LEU A 28 -45.81 7.08 -41.99
N TYR A 29 -44.61 6.89 -42.55
CA TYR A 29 -43.44 6.37 -41.81
C TYR A 29 -42.60 7.44 -41.10
N ARG A 30 -43.09 8.70 -41.02
CA ARG A 30 -42.48 9.74 -40.17
C ARG A 30 -43.14 9.77 -38.80
N CYS A 31 -42.96 8.70 -38.03
CA CYS A 31 -43.07 8.79 -36.57
C CYS A 31 -41.91 9.65 -36.08
N ALA A 32 -42.22 10.82 -35.52
CA ALA A 32 -41.30 11.56 -34.67
C ALA A 32 -41.00 10.67 -33.45
N THR A 33 -39.76 10.24 -33.29
CA THR A 33 -39.30 9.65 -32.03
C THR A 33 -39.37 10.73 -30.96
N PRO A 34 -40.14 10.57 -29.87
CA PRO A 34 -40.08 11.50 -28.76
C PRO A 34 -38.69 11.36 -28.14
N THR A 35 -37.81 12.30 -28.46
CA THR A 35 -36.60 12.53 -27.70
C THR A 35 -37.04 13.15 -26.37
N ALA A 36 -36.62 12.56 -25.26
CA ALA A 36 -36.86 13.17 -23.95
C ALA A 36 -36.35 14.62 -24.01
N PRO A 37 -37.09 15.60 -23.46
CA PRO A 37 -36.59 16.96 -23.38
C PRO A 37 -35.20 16.91 -22.75
N GLN A 38 -34.20 17.52 -23.38
CA GLN A 38 -32.94 17.79 -22.70
C GLN A 38 -33.32 18.61 -21.47
N GLY A 39 -33.07 18.05 -20.29
CA GLY A 39 -33.25 18.75 -19.03
C GLY A 39 -32.49 20.08 -19.05
N GLY A 40 -32.90 21.01 -18.20
CA GLY A 40 -32.12 22.21 -17.97
C GLY A 40 -30.66 21.88 -17.59
N PRO A 41 -29.76 22.87 -17.65
CA PRO A 41 -28.42 22.67 -17.09
C PRO A 41 -28.54 22.13 -15.67
N ARG A 42 -27.64 21.21 -15.30
CA ARG A 42 -27.57 20.64 -13.95
C ARG A 42 -27.44 21.79 -12.96
N ASP A 43 -28.17 21.72 -11.86
CA ASP A 43 -27.98 22.66 -10.76
C ASP A 43 -26.69 22.33 -10.03
N GLU A 44 -25.79 23.30 -9.96
CA GLU A 44 -24.50 23.21 -9.26
C GLU A 44 -24.49 24.07 -7.99
N THR A 45 -25.60 24.74 -7.66
CA THR A 45 -25.67 25.58 -6.47
C THR A 45 -25.87 24.73 -5.20
N PRO A 46 -25.03 24.91 -4.16
CA PRO A 46 -25.23 24.27 -2.86
C PRO A 46 -26.41 24.88 -2.07
N PRO A 47 -27.03 24.10 -1.17
CA PRO A 47 -28.09 24.60 -0.30
C PRO A 47 -27.53 25.61 0.71
N ALA A 48 -28.21 26.73 0.91
CA ALA A 48 -27.74 27.83 1.77
C ALA A 48 -28.55 27.96 3.07
N ILE A 49 -27.90 28.38 4.15
CA ILE A 49 -28.56 28.63 5.44
C ILE A 49 -29.40 29.91 5.40
N VAL A 50 -30.65 29.81 5.82
CA VAL A 50 -31.53 30.94 6.11
C VAL A 50 -31.29 31.38 7.55
N ALA A 51 -30.48 32.42 7.72
CA ALA A 51 -30.00 32.87 9.03
C ALA A 51 -31.14 33.26 9.99
N GLU A 52 -32.21 33.88 9.47
CA GLU A 52 -33.36 34.34 10.27
C GLU A 52 -34.21 33.18 10.82
N GLU A 53 -34.15 32.01 10.19
CA GLU A 53 -34.85 30.79 10.58
C GLU A 53 -33.93 29.78 11.27
N SER A 54 -32.69 30.17 11.55
CA SER A 54 -31.66 29.30 12.12
C SER A 54 -31.20 29.82 13.48
N THR A 55 -30.65 28.93 14.29
CA THR A 55 -29.93 29.30 15.50
C THR A 55 -28.71 30.14 15.11
N PRO A 56 -28.49 31.32 15.73
CA PRO A 56 -27.33 32.15 15.41
C PRO A 56 -26.03 31.38 15.64
N ASN A 57 -25.10 31.44 14.69
CA ASN A 57 -23.77 30.85 14.82
C ASN A 57 -22.87 31.75 15.70
N LEU A 58 -21.73 31.23 16.15
CA LEU A 58 -20.72 31.96 16.93
C LEU A 58 -21.26 32.54 18.25
N GLN A 59 -22.08 31.76 18.97
CA GLN A 59 -22.60 32.18 20.27
C GLN A 59 -21.53 32.07 21.37
N THR A 60 -21.53 33.04 22.28
CA THR A 60 -20.76 33.02 23.53
C THR A 60 -21.69 32.82 24.72
N ASN A 61 -21.20 32.27 25.83
CA ASN A 61 -22.01 31.89 26.99
C ASN A 61 -23.20 31.01 26.58
N PHE A 62 -22.94 30.07 25.67
CA PHE A 62 -23.95 29.18 25.12
C PHE A 62 -24.56 28.32 26.21
N GLU A 63 -25.88 28.37 26.32
CA GLU A 63 -26.67 27.46 27.14
C GLU A 63 -27.24 26.35 26.27
N LYS A 64 -27.24 25.12 26.80
CA LYS A 64 -27.68 23.93 26.07
C LYS A 64 -29.11 24.09 25.55
N GLN A 65 -29.25 24.15 24.22
CA GLN A 65 -30.50 24.26 23.48
C GLN A 65 -30.41 23.46 22.18
N THR A 66 -31.54 23.12 21.57
CA THR A 66 -31.56 22.52 20.22
C THR A 66 -31.00 23.52 19.22
N ILE A 67 -30.01 23.10 18.43
CA ILE A 67 -29.49 23.91 17.33
C ILE A 67 -30.30 23.56 16.08
N GLU A 68 -30.89 24.58 15.46
CA GLU A 68 -31.68 24.45 14.24
C GLU A 68 -30.98 25.17 13.08
N LEU A 69 -30.73 24.45 12.00
CA LEU A 69 -30.09 24.95 10.77
C LEU A 69 -31.08 24.79 9.61
N THR A 70 -31.73 25.87 9.22
CA THR A 70 -32.77 25.88 8.20
C THR A 70 -32.19 26.29 6.85
N PHE A 71 -32.44 25.50 5.81
CA PHE A 71 -31.94 25.73 4.45
C PHE A 71 -32.98 26.38 3.56
N ASP A 72 -32.57 27.12 2.55
CA ASP A 72 -33.46 27.76 1.55
C ASP A 72 -34.16 26.75 0.62
N GLU A 73 -33.65 25.53 0.54
CA GLU A 73 -34.23 24.40 -0.19
C GLU A 73 -34.33 23.11 0.62
N TRP A 74 -34.90 22.05 0.03
CA TRP A 74 -34.99 20.74 0.67
C TRP A 74 -33.64 20.03 0.63
N VAL A 75 -33.17 19.59 1.79
CA VAL A 75 -31.90 18.87 1.93
C VAL A 75 -32.12 17.42 2.35
N THR A 76 -31.07 16.62 2.28
CA THR A 76 -30.98 15.24 2.74
C THR A 76 -29.76 15.06 3.64
N LEU A 77 -29.86 14.13 4.59
CA LEU A 77 -28.75 13.76 5.46
C LEU A 77 -28.15 12.44 4.99
N GLU A 78 -26.85 12.43 4.70
CA GLU A 78 -26.10 11.25 4.28
C GLU A 78 -24.85 11.07 5.14
N LYS A 79 -24.48 9.83 5.46
CA LYS A 79 -23.25 9.47 6.20
C LYS A 79 -22.98 10.31 7.47
N VAL A 80 -24.03 10.76 8.17
CA VAL A 80 -23.94 11.67 9.33
C VAL A 80 -22.88 11.23 10.35
N ARG A 81 -22.81 9.92 10.64
CA ARG A 81 -21.83 9.36 11.59
C ARG A 81 -20.36 9.53 11.14
N ASP A 82 -20.11 9.42 9.85
CA ASP A 82 -18.76 9.44 9.28
C ASP A 82 -18.30 10.89 9.05
N GLU A 83 -19.21 11.72 8.54
CA GLU A 83 -18.99 13.11 8.12
C GLU A 83 -19.08 14.12 9.26
N VAL A 84 -20.05 13.99 10.18
CA VAL A 84 -20.23 14.99 11.24
C VAL A 84 -19.19 14.79 12.34
N LEU A 85 -18.40 15.83 12.59
CA LEU A 85 -17.35 15.88 13.60
C LEU A 85 -17.68 16.96 14.64
N ILE A 86 -17.64 16.58 15.92
CA ILE A 86 -17.87 17.51 17.03
C ILE A 86 -16.61 17.57 17.88
N SER A 87 -15.99 18.75 17.94
CA SER A 87 -14.75 19.01 18.65
C SER A 87 -14.97 20.08 19.73
N PRO A 88 -14.72 19.80 21.03
CA PRO A 88 -14.35 18.50 21.60
C PRO A 88 -15.45 17.43 21.48
N PRO A 89 -15.07 16.12 21.49
CA PRO A 89 -16.02 15.03 21.39
C PRO A 89 -16.97 14.98 22.59
N LEU A 90 -18.25 14.70 22.31
CA LEU A 90 -19.34 14.64 23.30
C LEU A 90 -19.72 13.19 23.64
N GLN A 91 -20.17 12.96 24.88
CA GLN A 91 -20.72 11.67 25.33
C GLN A 91 -21.92 11.88 26.26
N PRO A 92 -23.13 11.41 25.89
CA PRO A 92 -23.48 10.82 24.59
C PRO A 92 -23.35 11.82 23.43
N GLU A 93 -23.15 11.33 22.20
CA GLU A 93 -23.17 12.18 21.00
C GLU A 93 -24.59 12.71 20.77
N PRO A 94 -24.76 13.99 20.36
CA PRO A 94 -26.08 14.55 20.10
C PRO A 94 -26.76 13.88 18.91
N GLU A 95 -28.09 13.80 18.96
CA GLU A 95 -28.90 13.29 17.85
C GLU A 95 -28.97 14.35 16.74
N ILE A 96 -28.60 13.96 15.52
CA ILE A 96 -28.73 14.81 14.33
C ILE A 96 -29.84 14.25 13.47
N ARG A 97 -30.87 15.05 13.24
CA ARG A 97 -32.02 14.64 12.44
C ARG A 97 -32.49 15.74 11.51
N LEU A 98 -33.12 15.33 10.42
CA LEU A 98 -33.73 16.23 9.46
C LEU A 98 -35.24 16.35 9.73
N ARG A 99 -35.72 17.59 9.86
CA ARG A 99 -37.15 17.89 9.91
C ARG A 99 -37.49 18.92 8.82
N ARG A 100 -38.13 18.47 7.76
CA ARG A 100 -38.38 19.26 6.54
C ARG A 100 -37.06 19.72 5.89
N ARG A 101 -36.83 21.04 5.82
CA ARG A 101 -35.60 21.68 5.35
C ARG A 101 -34.70 22.16 6.49
N THR A 102 -34.92 21.65 7.71
CA THR A 102 -34.18 22.05 8.91
C THR A 102 -33.42 20.87 9.50
N VAL A 103 -32.11 20.98 9.60
CA VAL A 103 -31.25 20.05 10.34
C VAL A 103 -31.27 20.45 11.81
N GLN A 104 -31.60 19.51 12.69
CA GLN A 104 -31.66 19.71 14.13
C GLN A 104 -30.52 18.93 14.80
N VAL A 105 -29.72 19.60 15.64
CA VAL A 105 -28.79 18.97 16.58
C VAL A 105 -29.41 19.02 17.97
N ILE A 106 -29.67 17.84 18.52
CA ILE A 106 -30.41 17.66 19.78
C ILE A 106 -29.46 17.07 20.80
N PHE A 107 -29.14 17.85 21.81
CA PHE A 107 -28.32 17.40 22.92
C PHE A 107 -29.16 16.57 23.90
N ASP A 108 -28.56 15.49 24.41
CA ASP A 108 -29.17 14.70 25.47
C ASP A 108 -29.25 15.50 26.79
N ASP A 109 -30.30 15.26 27.58
CA ASP A 109 -30.51 15.94 28.87
C ASP A 109 -29.40 15.63 29.88
N THR A 110 -28.82 14.43 29.81
CA THR A 110 -27.72 13.98 30.67
C THR A 110 -26.35 14.50 30.22
N LEU A 111 -26.22 14.95 28.97
CA LEU A 111 -24.97 15.49 28.45
C LEU A 111 -24.61 16.80 29.17
N GLN A 112 -23.38 16.86 29.69
CA GLN A 112 -22.79 18.05 30.30
C GLN A 112 -21.72 18.63 29.37
N LEU A 113 -21.86 19.90 29.02
CA LEU A 113 -20.83 20.65 28.30
C LEU A 113 -19.75 21.10 29.28
N ARG A 114 -18.49 21.11 28.82
CA ARG A 114 -17.36 21.62 29.59
C ARG A 114 -17.46 23.14 29.70
N GLU A 115 -17.08 23.69 30.85
CA GLU A 115 -17.08 25.13 31.09
C GLU A 115 -15.90 25.82 30.37
N ASN A 116 -16.14 27.01 29.82
CA ASN A 116 -15.13 27.83 29.13
C ASN A 116 -14.43 27.12 27.97
N VAL A 117 -15.21 26.44 27.12
CA VAL A 117 -14.72 25.70 25.97
C VAL A 117 -15.44 26.11 24.71
N THR A 118 -14.69 26.28 23.62
CA THR A 118 -15.23 26.42 22.28
C THR A 118 -15.52 25.05 21.66
N TYR A 119 -16.75 24.85 21.23
CA TYR A 119 -17.22 23.69 20.50
C TYR A 119 -17.41 24.03 19.02
N THR A 120 -16.96 23.13 18.15
CA THR A 120 -17.21 23.18 16.71
C THR A 120 -17.93 21.91 16.30
N ILE A 121 -19.07 22.07 15.63
CA ILE A 121 -19.78 21.02 14.92
C ILE A 121 -19.52 21.24 13.43
N ASN A 122 -18.73 20.37 12.81
CA ASN A 122 -18.47 20.37 11.38
C ASN A 122 -19.32 19.27 10.73
N PHE A 123 -20.16 19.65 9.76
CA PHE A 123 -21.07 18.72 9.11
C PHE A 123 -20.47 17.98 7.91
N GLY A 124 -19.25 18.34 7.47
CA GLY A 124 -18.61 17.73 6.31
C GLY A 124 -19.54 17.79 5.09
N GLU A 125 -19.62 16.70 4.33
CA GLU A 125 -20.57 16.58 3.23
C GLU A 125 -21.93 16.00 3.63
N SER A 126 -22.27 15.92 4.92
CA SER A 126 -23.47 15.19 5.35
C SER A 126 -24.80 15.83 4.94
N VAL A 127 -24.83 17.13 4.68
CA VAL A 127 -26.03 17.86 4.29
C VAL A 127 -25.95 18.15 2.80
N LYS A 128 -26.81 17.53 2.00
CA LYS A 128 -26.83 17.66 0.53
C LYS A 128 -28.19 18.10 0.05
N ASP A 129 -28.28 18.83 -1.06
CA ASP A 129 -29.57 19.13 -1.66
C ASP A 129 -30.31 17.83 -2.07
N LEU A 130 -31.63 17.90 -2.18
CA LEU A 130 -32.46 16.73 -2.45
C LEU A 130 -32.33 16.20 -3.89
N ASN A 131 -32.05 17.07 -4.87
CA ASN A 131 -32.14 16.79 -6.30
C ASN A 131 -30.80 16.35 -6.91
N GLU A 132 -29.77 17.20 -6.82
CA GLU A 132 -28.47 17.05 -7.49
C GLU A 132 -27.34 16.60 -6.57
N LYS A 133 -27.62 16.52 -5.26
CA LYS A 133 -26.72 16.01 -4.22
C LYS A 133 -25.44 16.85 -4.04
N ASN A 134 -25.51 18.13 -4.34
CA ASN A 134 -24.53 19.15 -4.00
C ASN A 134 -24.46 19.28 -2.46
N PRO A 135 -23.28 19.08 -1.85
CA PRO A 135 -23.10 19.25 -0.41
C PRO A 135 -23.14 20.73 -0.02
N ALA A 136 -23.67 21.02 1.17
CA ALA A 136 -23.61 22.34 1.78
C ALA A 136 -22.14 22.74 1.99
N GLU A 137 -21.75 23.89 1.45
CA GLU A 137 -20.36 24.38 1.50
C GLU A 137 -19.99 24.84 2.92
N ASP A 138 -18.86 24.34 3.44
CA ASP A 138 -18.25 24.72 4.73
C ASP A 138 -19.23 24.78 5.93
N LEU A 139 -20.21 23.89 5.97
CA LEU A 139 -21.27 23.92 6.98
C LEU A 139 -20.72 23.60 8.38
N ARG A 140 -20.61 24.64 9.21
CA ARG A 140 -20.09 24.57 10.57
C ARG A 140 -20.90 25.40 11.56
N PHE A 141 -21.10 24.85 12.75
CA PHE A 141 -21.69 25.57 13.88
C PHE A 141 -20.70 25.62 15.04
N VAL A 142 -20.33 26.84 15.44
CA VAL A 142 -19.31 27.11 16.47
C VAL A 142 -19.96 27.88 17.61
N PHE A 143 -19.72 27.45 18.84
CA PHE A 143 -20.21 28.13 20.04
C PHE A 143 -19.22 27.98 21.19
N SER A 144 -19.28 28.86 22.18
CA SER A 144 -18.47 28.78 23.39
C SER A 144 -19.36 28.79 24.62
N THR A 145 -19.08 27.91 25.58
CA THR A 145 -19.70 27.95 26.92
C THR A 145 -19.12 29.07 27.79
N GLY A 146 -18.04 29.73 27.35
CA GLY A 146 -17.44 30.89 28.00
C GLY A 146 -17.70 32.20 27.27
N PRO A 147 -17.06 33.30 27.70
CA PRO A 147 -17.33 34.65 27.20
C PRO A 147 -16.64 34.98 25.87
N TYR A 148 -15.79 34.10 25.34
CA TYR A 148 -15.07 34.28 24.08
C TYR A 148 -15.03 32.98 23.27
N ILE A 149 -14.82 33.12 21.96
CA ILE A 149 -14.56 32.01 21.04
C ILE A 149 -13.05 31.95 20.78
N ASP A 150 -12.49 30.78 20.99
CA ASP A 150 -11.10 30.47 20.67
C ASP A 150 -10.88 30.58 19.14
N SER A 151 -9.71 31.06 18.73
CA SER A 151 -9.45 31.42 17.31
C SER A 151 -8.15 30.87 16.73
N LEU A 152 -7.30 30.24 17.54
CA LEU A 152 -6.03 29.72 17.04
C LEU A 152 -6.28 28.49 16.17
N THR A 153 -5.31 28.20 15.31
CA THR A 153 -5.39 27.14 14.29
C THR A 153 -4.09 26.35 14.28
N VAL A 154 -4.19 25.04 14.08
CA VAL A 154 -3.07 24.16 13.78
C VAL A 154 -3.35 23.49 12.45
N SER A 155 -2.38 23.52 11.54
CA SER A 155 -2.50 22.88 10.23
C SER A 155 -1.24 22.11 9.88
N GLY A 156 -1.42 21.08 9.06
CA GLY A 156 -0.35 20.20 8.64
C GLY A 156 -0.81 19.22 7.58
N ARG A 157 0.03 18.22 7.31
CA ARG A 157 -0.21 17.17 6.32
C ARG A 157 0.14 15.81 6.91
N VAL A 158 -0.66 14.80 6.59
CA VAL A 158 -0.37 13.40 6.89
C VAL A 158 0.01 12.69 5.59
N VAL A 159 1.15 11.99 5.63
CA VAL A 159 1.65 11.15 4.54
C VAL A 159 1.95 9.75 5.03
N GLU A 160 1.82 8.76 4.15
CA GLU A 160 2.22 7.39 4.44
C GLU A 160 3.74 7.31 4.58
N ALA A 161 4.23 6.70 5.67
CA ALA A 161 5.66 6.65 5.97
C ALA A 161 6.48 5.91 4.91
N THR A 162 5.86 4.92 4.24
CA THR A 162 6.54 4.07 3.26
C THR A 162 6.57 4.62 1.84
N THR A 163 5.53 5.35 1.42
CA THR A 163 5.38 5.86 0.05
C THR A 163 5.55 7.37 -0.05
N GLY A 164 5.33 8.11 1.04
CA GLY A 164 5.26 9.57 1.05
C GLY A 164 3.97 10.12 0.42
N GLU A 165 3.02 9.25 0.06
CA GLU A 165 1.73 9.66 -0.51
C GLU A 165 0.83 10.27 0.57
N PRO A 166 0.02 11.28 0.22
CA PRO A 166 -0.95 11.84 1.15
C PRO A 166 -1.99 10.81 1.59
N VAL A 167 -2.44 10.90 2.84
CA VAL A 167 -3.46 10.01 3.39
C VAL A 167 -4.71 10.81 3.77
N GLU A 168 -5.81 10.55 3.09
CA GLU A 168 -7.13 11.11 3.35
C GLU A 168 -7.78 10.46 4.58
N ASN A 169 -8.73 11.15 5.20
CA ASN A 169 -9.62 10.62 6.23
C ASN A 169 -8.93 10.22 7.55
N VAL A 170 -7.74 10.74 7.82
CA VAL A 170 -6.99 10.55 9.06
C VAL A 170 -7.37 11.62 10.07
N LEU A 171 -7.63 11.22 11.32
CA LEU A 171 -7.91 12.15 12.41
C LEU A 171 -6.60 12.67 13.00
N PHE A 172 -6.37 13.98 12.90
CA PHE A 172 -5.31 14.65 13.65
C PHE A 172 -5.88 15.20 14.97
N MET A 173 -5.41 14.64 16.06
CA MET A 173 -5.96 14.76 17.41
C MET A 173 -4.98 15.48 18.33
N LEU A 174 -5.50 16.37 19.18
CA LEU A 174 -4.74 17.18 20.13
C LEU A 174 -5.26 16.95 21.56
N TYR A 175 -4.34 16.68 22.47
CA TYR A 175 -4.61 16.35 23.87
C TYR A 175 -3.94 17.36 24.81
N GLU A 176 -4.66 17.82 25.83
CA GLU A 176 -4.09 18.63 26.92
C GLU A 176 -3.28 17.77 27.90
N ASN A 177 -3.69 16.51 28.12
CA ASN A 177 -2.91 15.56 28.91
C ASN A 177 -1.66 15.13 28.11
N LEU A 178 -0.48 15.40 28.65
CA LEU A 178 0.81 15.17 28.00
C LEU A 178 1.38 13.76 28.27
N ALA A 179 0.71 12.93 29.07
CA ALA A 179 1.14 11.57 29.39
C ALA A 179 1.30 10.69 28.14
N ASP A 180 2.24 9.75 28.17
CA ASP A 180 2.44 8.81 27.05
C ASP A 180 1.25 7.87 26.87
N THR A 181 0.50 7.56 27.92
CA THR A 181 -0.68 6.70 27.82
C THR A 181 -1.90 7.37 27.18
N VAL A 182 -1.92 8.70 27.04
CA VAL A 182 -3.13 9.48 26.70
C VAL A 182 -3.82 9.00 25.42
N VAL A 183 -3.05 8.65 24.39
CA VAL A 183 -3.55 8.20 23.09
C VAL A 183 -4.32 6.88 23.18
N ARG A 184 -4.17 6.12 24.28
CA ARG A 184 -4.88 4.86 24.55
C ARG A 184 -5.92 4.97 25.66
N THR A 185 -5.92 6.06 26.43
CA THR A 185 -6.73 6.18 27.66
C THR A 185 -7.78 7.28 27.61
N GLU A 186 -7.60 8.31 26.79
CA GLU A 186 -8.47 9.48 26.75
C GLU A 186 -8.86 9.83 25.31
N ARG A 187 -9.97 10.56 25.16
CA ARG A 187 -10.38 11.16 23.88
C ARG A 187 -9.73 12.53 23.69
N PRO A 188 -9.49 12.97 22.45
CA PRO A 188 -8.86 14.26 22.20
C PRO A 188 -9.70 15.42 22.68
N PHE A 189 -9.04 16.55 22.91
CA PHE A 189 -9.73 17.81 23.17
C PHE A 189 -10.08 18.50 21.86
N TYR A 190 -9.13 18.58 20.92
CA TYR A 190 -9.37 19.11 19.58
C TYR A 190 -9.01 18.07 18.54
N PHE A 191 -9.70 18.07 17.40
CA PHE A 191 -9.27 17.26 16.27
C PHE A 191 -9.75 17.82 14.93
N GLY A 192 -9.06 17.43 13.87
CA GLY A 192 -9.44 17.67 12.49
C GLY A 192 -9.26 16.40 11.67
N LYS A 193 -9.77 16.38 10.45
CA LYS A 193 -9.65 15.25 9.52
C LYS A 193 -8.86 15.69 8.30
N THR A 194 -8.07 14.79 7.73
CA THR A 194 -7.34 15.07 6.49
C THR A 194 -8.24 15.02 5.26
N ASP A 195 -8.01 15.93 4.32
CA ASP A 195 -8.61 15.94 2.98
C ASP A 195 -7.90 14.99 2.01
N GLU A 196 -8.37 14.93 0.76
CA GLU A 196 -7.82 14.06 -0.31
C GLU A 196 -6.32 14.29 -0.57
N THR A 197 -5.82 15.49 -0.24
CA THR A 197 -4.42 15.86 -0.39
C THR A 197 -3.59 15.61 0.88
N GLY A 198 -4.21 15.01 1.89
CA GLY A 198 -3.61 14.67 3.18
C GLY A 198 -3.52 15.85 4.14
N ASN A 199 -4.06 17.02 3.79
CA ASN A 199 -3.95 18.21 4.63
C ASN A 199 -5.03 18.20 5.71
N PHE A 200 -4.67 18.55 6.94
CA PHE A 200 -5.61 18.75 8.03
C PHE A 200 -5.56 20.18 8.55
N ARG A 201 -6.69 20.61 9.10
CA ARG A 201 -6.80 21.86 9.84
C ARG A 201 -7.63 21.62 11.09
N VAL A 202 -7.08 22.03 12.23
CA VAL A 202 -7.78 22.09 13.51
C VAL A 202 -7.95 23.57 13.82
N GLU A 203 -9.18 24.00 14.11
CA GLU A 203 -9.51 25.41 14.32
C GLU A 203 -10.17 25.61 15.68
N ASN A 204 -10.29 26.88 16.07
CA ASN A 204 -10.90 27.27 17.33
C ASN A 204 -10.17 26.68 18.55
N LEU A 205 -8.83 26.67 18.49
CA LEU A 205 -8.00 26.22 19.60
C LEU A 205 -7.72 27.35 20.58
N ARG A 206 -7.73 26.98 21.85
CA ARG A 206 -7.18 27.80 22.93
C ARG A 206 -5.65 27.80 22.88
N GLU A 207 -5.05 28.89 23.33
CA GLU A 207 -3.60 28.97 23.55
C GLU A 207 -3.17 27.90 24.58
N GLY A 208 -2.09 27.17 24.28
CA GLY A 208 -1.67 26.08 25.14
C GLY A 208 -0.60 25.17 24.53
N THR A 209 -0.23 24.13 25.26
CA THR A 209 0.67 23.08 24.77
C THR A 209 -0.10 21.76 24.71
N TYR A 210 -0.01 21.10 23.55
CA TYR A 210 -0.78 19.91 23.24
C TYR A 210 0.12 18.77 22.79
N LYS A 211 -0.35 17.55 23.04
CA LYS A 211 0.20 16.35 22.43
C LYS A 211 -0.61 16.01 21.18
N GLY A 212 0.07 15.84 20.04
CA GLY A 212 -0.56 15.59 18.75
C GLY A 212 -0.43 14.16 18.27
N PHE A 213 -1.47 13.64 17.64
CA PHE A 213 -1.48 12.29 17.04
C PHE A 213 -2.31 12.27 15.76
N ALA A 214 -1.81 11.60 14.74
CA ALA A 214 -2.61 11.17 13.60
C ALA A 214 -3.06 9.73 13.83
N LEU A 215 -4.36 9.46 13.73
CA LEU A 215 -4.92 8.12 13.84
C LEU A 215 -5.85 7.88 12.64
N GLU A 216 -5.61 6.79 11.91
CA GLU A 216 -6.53 6.37 10.87
C GLU A 216 -7.70 5.61 11.49
N ASP A 217 -8.92 6.11 11.27
CA ASP A 217 -10.13 5.49 11.79
C ASP A 217 -10.55 4.28 10.95
N GLN A 218 -11.05 3.24 11.60
CA GLN A 218 -11.55 2.05 10.91
C GLN A 218 -12.96 2.30 10.39
N GLN A 219 -13.14 2.21 9.07
CA GLN A 219 -14.44 2.42 8.42
C GLN A 219 -15.53 1.53 9.04
N ASN A 220 -16.71 2.12 9.27
CA ASN A 220 -17.92 1.47 9.79
C ASN A 220 -17.91 1.07 11.28
N LEU A 221 -16.90 1.46 12.06
CA LEU A 221 -16.87 1.29 13.52
C LEU A 221 -17.12 2.62 14.25
N PRO A 222 -17.52 2.61 15.54
CA PRO A 222 -17.71 3.87 16.29
C PRO A 222 -16.34 4.50 16.49
N LYS A 223 -16.21 5.80 16.21
CA LYS A 223 -14.97 6.56 16.46
C LYS A 223 -14.57 6.41 17.93
N LYS A 224 -13.55 5.61 18.19
CA LYS A 224 -13.06 5.38 19.56
C LYS A 224 -12.16 6.52 20.02
N TYR A 225 -11.49 7.19 19.08
CA TYR A 225 -10.51 8.26 19.29
C TYR A 225 -9.37 7.85 20.25
N ILE A 226 -9.08 6.55 20.29
CA ILE A 226 -8.01 5.93 21.06
C ILE A 226 -7.31 4.91 20.16
N LEU A 227 -6.01 4.81 20.30
CA LEU A 227 -5.17 3.87 19.56
C LEU A 227 -5.39 2.44 20.05
N GLU A 228 -5.74 1.55 19.13
CA GLU A 228 -5.79 0.10 19.33
C GLU A 228 -4.63 -0.62 18.63
N THR A 229 -4.33 -1.84 19.07
CA THR A 229 -3.25 -2.66 18.51
C THR A 229 -3.47 -2.92 17.02
N GLY A 230 -2.50 -2.54 16.20
CA GLY A 230 -2.51 -2.75 14.75
C GLY A 230 -3.12 -1.60 13.94
N GLU A 231 -3.63 -0.55 14.59
CA GLU A 231 -4.04 0.68 13.90
C GLU A 231 -2.82 1.50 13.45
N ARG A 232 -3.03 2.32 12.42
CA ARG A 232 -2.01 3.23 11.89
C ARG A 232 -1.97 4.51 12.71
N ILE A 233 -0.78 4.87 13.18
CA ILE A 233 -0.52 6.06 13.99
C ILE A 233 0.60 6.91 13.37
N GLY A 234 0.51 8.21 13.57
CA GLY A 234 1.62 9.14 13.37
C GLY A 234 1.67 10.14 14.52
N PHE A 235 2.85 10.69 14.82
CA PHE A 235 3.00 11.69 15.88
C PHE A 235 4.16 12.65 15.56
N PRO A 236 4.10 13.91 16.01
CA PRO A 236 5.21 14.85 15.86
C PRO A 236 6.35 14.51 16.82
N ASP A 237 7.57 14.93 16.48
CA ASP A 237 8.77 14.73 17.31
C ASP A 237 8.75 15.54 18.63
N SER A 238 7.87 16.53 18.72
CA SER A 238 7.74 17.39 19.90
C SER A 238 6.28 17.73 20.20
N LEU A 239 6.05 18.24 21.41
CA LEU A 239 4.77 18.85 21.77
C LEU A 239 4.46 20.05 20.86
N ILE A 240 3.17 20.31 20.66
CA ILE A 240 2.67 21.40 19.82
C ILE A 240 2.28 22.56 20.73
N THR A 241 3.06 23.64 20.69
CA THR A 241 2.73 24.88 21.39
C THR A 241 1.94 25.78 20.45
N VAL A 242 0.70 26.05 20.82
CA VAL A 242 -0.25 26.87 20.08
C VAL A 242 -0.30 28.25 20.72
N GLY A 243 0.05 29.27 19.94
CA GLY A 243 0.01 30.69 20.28
C GLY A 243 -0.12 31.58 19.02
N PRO A 244 0.04 32.91 19.14
CA PRO A 244 -0.09 33.84 18.02
C PRO A 244 0.88 33.56 16.87
N ASP A 245 2.08 33.06 17.20
CA ASP A 245 3.16 32.75 16.26
C ASP A 245 3.24 31.24 15.92
N THR A 246 2.14 30.50 16.05
CA THR A 246 2.12 29.05 15.78
C THR A 246 2.64 28.77 14.37
N VAL A 247 3.69 27.96 14.28
CA VAL A 247 4.24 27.54 12.99
C VAL A 247 3.24 26.63 12.29
N ALA A 248 2.81 27.04 11.10
CA ALA A 248 1.97 26.24 10.21
C ALA A 248 2.81 25.20 9.45
N GLY A 249 2.26 24.00 9.22
CA GLY A 249 2.83 23.02 8.30
C GLY A 249 3.56 21.85 8.96
N ILE A 250 2.91 21.18 9.92
CA ILE A 250 3.44 19.94 10.51
C ILE A 250 3.25 18.80 9.51
N GLU A 251 4.33 18.12 9.11
CA GLU A 251 4.24 16.86 8.37
C GLU A 251 4.26 15.69 9.36
N ILE A 252 3.23 14.83 9.29
CA ILE A 252 3.11 13.64 10.11
C ILE A 252 3.22 12.41 9.22
N LYS A 253 4.11 11.49 9.59
CA LYS A 253 4.26 10.20 8.92
C LYS A 253 3.38 9.18 9.60
N LEU A 254 2.42 8.65 8.86
CA LEU A 254 1.51 7.61 9.31
C LEU A 254 2.14 6.24 9.07
N PHE A 255 2.16 5.39 10.09
CA PHE A 255 2.77 4.05 10.02
C PHE A 255 2.04 3.05 10.93
N THR A 256 2.26 1.76 10.72
CA THR A 256 1.79 0.70 11.63
C THR A 256 2.93 0.26 12.52
N GLU A 257 2.71 0.21 13.83
CA GLU A 257 3.71 -0.32 14.78
C GLU A 257 3.96 -1.82 14.54
N ASN A 258 5.19 -2.27 14.82
CA ASN A 258 5.48 -3.70 14.84
C ASN A 258 4.71 -4.36 15.98
N LEU A 259 4.00 -5.45 15.68
CA LEU A 259 3.39 -6.27 16.71
C LEU A 259 4.50 -6.97 17.51
N PRO A 260 4.29 -7.23 18.82
CA PRO A 260 5.20 -8.06 19.58
C PRO A 260 5.44 -9.40 18.88
N LEU A 261 6.69 -9.85 18.87
CA LEU A 261 7.06 -11.13 18.28
C LEU A 261 6.35 -12.27 19.02
N ARG A 262 5.68 -13.14 18.27
CA ARG A 262 4.96 -14.29 18.82
C ARG A 262 5.07 -15.48 17.87
N ARG A 263 5.40 -16.65 18.40
CA ARG A 263 5.26 -17.91 17.67
C ARG A 263 3.79 -18.21 17.41
N THR A 264 3.43 -18.39 16.15
CA THR A 264 2.08 -18.72 15.67
C THR A 264 1.91 -20.21 15.44
N GLY A 265 2.99 -20.96 15.20
CA GLY A 265 2.93 -22.40 15.00
C GLY A 265 4.27 -23.11 15.20
N ILE A 266 4.17 -24.42 15.39
CA ILE A 266 5.28 -25.37 15.42
C ILE A 266 4.88 -26.60 14.62
N ASP A 267 5.73 -27.02 13.68
CA ASP A 267 5.59 -28.27 12.94
C ASP A 267 6.83 -29.14 13.17
N THR A 268 6.59 -30.28 13.83
CA THR A 268 7.57 -31.35 14.12
C THR A 268 7.09 -32.69 13.54
N SER A 269 6.24 -32.66 12.51
CA SER A 269 5.63 -33.85 11.93
C SER A 269 6.62 -34.75 11.18
N LEU A 270 7.70 -34.15 10.66
CA LEU A 270 8.81 -34.84 10.00
C LEU A 270 9.99 -34.95 10.98
N TYR A 271 10.48 -36.17 11.19
CA TYR A 271 11.71 -36.38 11.96
C TYR A 271 12.86 -35.56 11.38
N GLY A 272 13.68 -35.01 12.25
CA GLY A 272 14.86 -34.26 11.85
C GLY A 272 14.57 -32.87 11.28
N LYS A 273 13.30 -32.43 11.28
CA LYS A 273 12.89 -31.09 10.88
C LYS A 273 11.97 -30.45 11.90
N ILE A 274 12.24 -29.20 12.25
CA ILE A 274 11.35 -28.37 13.05
C ILE A 274 11.12 -27.09 12.28
N LYS A 275 9.86 -26.74 12.05
CA LYS A 275 9.50 -25.44 11.51
C LYS A 275 8.76 -24.65 12.58
N LEU A 276 9.35 -23.55 13.01
CA LEU A 276 8.73 -22.57 13.89
C LEU A 276 8.24 -21.40 13.06
N THR A 277 6.96 -21.11 13.12
CA THR A 277 6.35 -19.99 12.39
C THR A 277 6.02 -18.87 13.36
N TYR A 278 6.27 -17.63 12.96
CA TYR A 278 6.04 -16.42 13.74
C TYR A 278 5.02 -15.51 13.07
N ASN A 279 4.55 -14.48 13.77
CA ASN A 279 3.65 -13.47 13.22
C ASN A 279 4.36 -12.44 12.30
N GLN A 280 5.69 -12.48 12.26
CA GLN A 280 6.55 -11.59 11.48
C GLN A 280 7.95 -12.23 11.33
N PRO A 281 8.80 -11.73 10.43
CA PRO A 281 10.17 -12.20 10.31
C PRO A 281 10.94 -12.14 11.63
N PHE A 282 11.65 -13.24 11.95
CA PHE A 282 12.45 -13.34 13.16
C PHE A 282 13.92 -13.08 12.84
N TYR A 283 14.35 -11.84 13.07
CA TYR A 283 15.73 -11.43 12.92
C TYR A 283 16.56 -11.76 14.16
N GLU A 284 17.80 -12.22 13.92
CA GLU A 284 18.85 -12.42 14.93
C GLU A 284 18.39 -13.19 16.20
N PRO A 285 17.79 -14.39 16.04
CA PRO A 285 17.41 -15.20 17.19
C PRO A 285 18.65 -15.63 17.98
N GLU A 286 18.60 -15.50 19.30
CA GLU A 286 19.55 -16.16 20.20
C GLU A 286 19.09 -17.59 20.45
N ILE A 287 19.82 -18.56 19.90
CA ILE A 287 19.45 -19.97 19.96
C ILE A 287 20.41 -20.70 20.89
N ARG A 288 19.86 -21.45 21.83
CA ARG A 288 20.61 -22.33 22.73
C ARG A 288 20.00 -23.73 22.72
N TYR A 289 20.84 -24.70 22.97
CA TYR A 289 20.48 -26.11 22.93
C TYR A 289 20.87 -26.76 24.25
N GLU A 290 20.03 -27.66 24.75
CA GLU A 290 20.36 -28.54 25.87
C GLU A 290 20.21 -30.00 25.42
N ASN A 291 21.15 -30.85 25.86
CA ASN A 291 21.21 -32.28 25.52
C ASN A 291 21.30 -32.56 24.00
N VAL A 292 21.99 -31.69 23.26
CA VAL A 292 22.24 -31.86 21.83
C VAL A 292 23.57 -32.55 21.59
N ILE A 293 23.60 -33.54 20.68
CA ILE A 293 24.85 -34.19 20.26
C ILE A 293 25.55 -33.33 19.21
N ASP A 294 24.83 -32.95 18.16
CA ASP A 294 25.33 -32.12 17.05
C ASP A 294 24.50 -30.85 16.88
N THR A 295 25.15 -29.75 16.50
CA THR A 295 24.47 -28.46 16.35
C THR A 295 23.49 -28.52 15.17
N PRO A 296 22.17 -28.26 15.37
CA PRO A 296 21.20 -28.25 14.30
C PRO A 296 21.53 -27.18 13.25
N LEU A 297 21.34 -27.50 11.98
CA LEU A 297 21.39 -26.51 10.91
C LEU A 297 20.14 -25.63 10.99
N VAL A 298 20.33 -24.31 11.06
CA VAL A 298 19.24 -23.33 11.16
C VAL A 298 19.13 -22.55 9.87
N LEU A 299 17.95 -22.53 9.27
CA LEU A 299 17.62 -21.73 8.09
C LEU A 299 16.53 -20.72 8.45
N ASN A 300 16.79 -19.45 8.15
CA ASN A 300 15.79 -18.39 8.29
C ASN A 300 15.04 -18.23 6.96
N GLN A 301 13.72 -18.39 6.99
CA GLN A 301 12.85 -18.27 5.82
C GLN A 301 11.71 -17.30 6.12
N SER A 302 11.97 -16.00 5.94
CA SER A 302 11.00 -14.94 6.18
C SER A 302 10.44 -15.00 7.62
N ASP A 303 9.21 -15.48 7.81
CA ASP A 303 8.49 -15.60 9.09
C ASP A 303 8.77 -16.91 9.83
N SER A 304 9.66 -17.75 9.30
CA SER A 304 9.86 -19.10 9.77
C SER A 304 11.34 -19.39 10.08
N LEU A 305 11.59 -20.05 11.21
CA LEU A 305 12.88 -20.66 11.51
C LEU A 305 12.76 -22.17 11.29
N ILE A 306 13.63 -22.71 10.43
CA ILE A 306 13.70 -24.14 10.15
C ILE A 306 14.96 -24.70 10.77
N PHE A 307 14.80 -25.73 11.59
CA PHE A 307 15.90 -26.48 12.19
C PHE A 307 15.95 -27.85 11.56
N TRP A 308 17.15 -28.25 11.16
CA TRP A 308 17.47 -29.58 10.69
C TRP A 308 18.41 -30.26 11.68
N TYR A 309 18.06 -31.47 12.11
CA TYR A 309 18.81 -32.22 13.13
C TYR A 309 18.78 -33.72 12.83
N ASP A 310 19.78 -34.48 13.28
CA ASP A 310 19.75 -35.95 13.24
C ASP A 310 20.21 -36.50 14.60
N GLN A 311 19.26 -36.68 15.53
CA GLN A 311 19.52 -37.33 16.82
C GLN A 311 18.29 -38.05 17.36
N GLU A 312 18.50 -39.21 18.00
CA GLU A 312 17.41 -40.04 18.52
C GLU A 312 17.05 -39.77 19.98
N GLN A 313 17.87 -39.00 20.68
CA GLN A 313 17.64 -38.61 22.07
C GLN A 313 16.76 -37.36 22.15
N ALA A 314 16.04 -37.22 23.26
CA ALA A 314 15.27 -36.01 23.53
C ALA A 314 16.20 -34.84 23.86
N TRP A 315 15.85 -33.66 23.39
CA TRP A 315 16.65 -32.45 23.56
C TRP A 315 15.75 -31.22 23.64
N THR A 316 16.33 -30.12 24.10
CA THR A 316 15.58 -28.88 24.32
C THR A 316 16.17 -27.76 23.47
N LEU A 317 15.28 -27.05 22.80
CA LEU A 317 15.57 -25.86 22.02
C LEU A 317 15.09 -24.64 22.81
N LEU A 318 16.01 -23.74 23.14
CA LEU A 318 15.71 -22.47 23.78
C LEU A 318 15.94 -21.34 22.77
N ILE A 319 14.92 -20.52 22.56
CA ILE A 319 14.98 -19.41 21.62
C ILE A 319 14.66 -18.13 22.36
N ASN A 320 15.57 -17.17 22.27
CA ASN A 320 15.41 -15.85 22.86
C ASN A 320 15.54 -14.76 21.79
N ARG A 321 15.00 -13.59 22.11
CA ARG A 321 15.34 -12.33 21.46
C ARG A 321 15.39 -11.25 22.53
N ASP A 322 16.61 -10.83 22.87
CA ASP A 322 16.87 -9.86 23.93
C ASP A 322 16.13 -10.25 25.24
N THR A 323 15.60 -9.30 26.01
CA THR A 323 14.79 -9.57 27.21
C THR A 323 13.30 -9.80 26.94
N PHE A 324 12.82 -9.62 25.70
CA PHE A 324 11.40 -9.49 25.39
C PHE A 324 10.74 -10.78 24.87
N TYR A 325 11.51 -11.70 24.30
CA TYR A 325 10.99 -12.99 23.82
C TYR A 325 11.82 -14.14 24.36
N ARG A 326 11.14 -15.14 24.94
CA ARG A 326 11.74 -16.39 25.40
C ARG A 326 10.79 -17.55 25.14
N ASP A 327 11.33 -18.62 24.60
CA ASP A 327 10.59 -19.81 24.22
C ASP A 327 11.43 -21.05 24.47
N THR A 328 10.78 -22.10 24.96
CA THR A 328 11.43 -23.39 25.28
C THR A 328 10.61 -24.49 24.63
N ILE A 329 11.29 -25.34 23.86
CA ILE A 329 10.65 -26.40 23.08
C ILE A 329 11.35 -27.71 23.42
N GLU A 330 10.58 -28.66 23.96
CA GLU A 330 11.04 -30.01 24.20
C GLU A 330 10.74 -30.88 22.98
N LEU A 331 11.76 -31.58 22.49
CA LEU A 331 11.69 -32.33 21.25
C LEU A 331 11.98 -33.79 21.52
N SER A 332 11.14 -34.66 20.97
CA SER A 332 11.42 -36.09 20.96
C SER A 332 12.40 -36.40 19.81
N GLY A 333 13.39 -37.25 20.08
CA GLY A 333 14.27 -37.79 19.03
C GLY A 333 13.67 -39.03 18.34
N GLN A 334 12.40 -39.35 18.54
CA GLN A 334 11.84 -40.59 17.96
C GLN A 334 11.41 -40.40 16.51
N GLY A 335 11.47 -41.49 15.73
CA GLY A 335 10.89 -41.53 14.38
C GLY A 335 11.91 -41.57 13.24
N ARG A 336 13.22 -41.56 13.52
CA ARG A 336 14.28 -41.68 12.51
C ARG A 336 14.09 -42.87 11.59
N ALA A 337 14.02 -44.08 12.15
CA ALA A 337 13.87 -45.31 11.38
C ALA A 337 12.65 -45.28 10.44
N LYS A 338 11.49 -44.82 10.95
CA LYS A 338 10.27 -44.67 10.16
C LYS A 338 10.41 -43.60 9.09
N MET A 339 11.11 -42.50 9.35
CA MET A 339 11.36 -41.47 8.36
C MET A 339 12.26 -42.00 7.24
N VAL A 340 13.40 -42.62 7.58
CA VAL A 340 14.35 -43.21 6.61
C VAL A 340 13.67 -44.27 5.73
N GLU A 341 12.77 -45.09 6.30
CA GLU A 341 12.03 -46.11 5.53
C GLU A 341 11.04 -45.51 4.52
N ASN A 342 10.44 -44.36 4.83
CA ASN A 342 9.32 -43.80 4.05
C ASN A 342 9.69 -42.56 3.21
N GLN A 343 10.89 -42.01 3.38
CA GLN A 343 11.35 -40.82 2.67
C GLN A 343 12.52 -41.15 1.74
N SER A 344 12.73 -40.30 0.75
CA SER A 344 13.90 -40.34 -0.12
C SER A 344 14.36 -38.92 -0.44
N LEU A 345 15.63 -38.78 -0.83
CA LEU A 345 16.16 -37.50 -1.28
C LEU A 345 15.59 -37.17 -2.65
N GLN A 346 14.83 -36.08 -2.73
CA GLN A 346 14.11 -35.67 -3.93
C GLN A 346 14.23 -34.16 -4.18
N PRO A 347 14.23 -33.72 -5.46
CA PRO A 347 14.17 -32.31 -5.80
C PRO A 347 12.80 -31.72 -5.44
N LEU A 348 12.77 -30.48 -4.94
CA LEU A 348 11.53 -29.76 -4.61
C LEU A 348 10.89 -29.09 -5.83
N SER A 349 11.67 -28.79 -6.86
CA SER A 349 11.19 -28.21 -8.13
C SER A 349 10.98 -29.29 -9.18
N SER A 350 10.01 -29.08 -10.09
CA SER A 350 9.88 -29.96 -11.25
C SER A 350 11.16 -29.90 -12.10
N LEU A 351 11.75 -31.08 -12.33
CA LEU A 351 12.90 -31.23 -13.21
C LEU A 351 12.43 -31.06 -14.66
N SER A 352 12.47 -29.82 -15.16
CA SER A 352 12.02 -29.46 -16.50
C SER A 352 13.06 -28.56 -17.18
N ASN A 353 12.70 -27.94 -18.31
CA ASN A 353 13.60 -27.01 -19.00
C ASN A 353 13.76 -25.73 -18.15
N VAL A 354 14.96 -25.51 -17.63
CA VAL A 354 15.33 -24.36 -16.81
C VAL A 354 16.07 -23.35 -17.67
N ASN A 355 15.53 -22.14 -17.76
CA ASN A 355 16.25 -21.02 -18.37
C ASN A 355 17.20 -20.40 -17.36
N ILE A 356 18.50 -20.40 -17.68
CA ILE A 356 19.54 -19.77 -16.88
C ILE A 356 19.55 -18.28 -17.18
N THR A 357 19.51 -17.47 -16.13
CA THR A 357 19.72 -16.02 -16.26
C THR A 357 21.23 -15.74 -16.31
N PRO A 358 21.75 -14.99 -17.30
CA PRO A 358 23.17 -14.71 -17.42
C PRO A 358 23.80 -14.12 -16.14
N GLY A 359 24.89 -14.75 -15.68
CA GLY A 359 25.60 -14.33 -14.47
C GLY A 359 25.02 -14.89 -13.16
N ILE A 360 23.92 -15.65 -13.22
CA ILE A 360 23.34 -16.33 -12.05
C ILE A 360 23.46 -17.85 -12.29
N PRO A 361 24.33 -18.57 -11.55
CA PRO A 361 24.44 -20.01 -11.65
C PRO A 361 23.10 -20.69 -11.33
N PRO A 362 22.67 -21.71 -12.10
CA PRO A 362 21.49 -22.48 -11.74
C PRO A 362 21.74 -23.34 -10.51
N SER A 363 20.68 -23.63 -9.77
CA SER A 363 20.70 -24.43 -8.55
C SER A 363 19.61 -25.51 -8.57
N LEU A 364 19.90 -26.69 -8.03
CA LEU A 364 18.89 -27.71 -7.73
C LEU A 364 18.59 -27.73 -6.23
N ARG A 365 17.31 -27.54 -5.86
CA ARG A 365 16.86 -27.52 -4.47
C ARG A 365 16.23 -28.86 -4.08
N PHE A 366 16.62 -29.40 -2.94
CA PHE A 366 16.19 -30.69 -2.42
C PHE A 366 15.34 -30.57 -1.16
N ASN A 367 14.59 -31.64 -0.85
CA ASN A 367 13.74 -31.71 0.33
C ASN A 367 14.53 -31.75 1.64
N HIS A 368 15.78 -32.24 1.64
CA HIS A 368 16.68 -32.30 2.78
C HIS A 368 18.02 -31.57 2.51
N PRO A 369 18.74 -31.11 3.55
CA PRO A 369 20.10 -30.59 3.42
C PRO A 369 21.07 -31.65 2.89
N LEU A 370 21.85 -31.28 1.87
CA LEU A 370 22.89 -32.11 1.29
C LEU A 370 24.16 -32.06 2.14
N THR A 371 24.85 -33.20 2.23
CA THR A 371 26.15 -33.32 2.94
C THR A 371 27.29 -33.69 2.01
N ALA A 372 27.00 -34.45 0.94
CA ALA A 372 28.00 -34.88 -0.02
C ALA A 372 27.41 -35.09 -1.42
N PHE A 373 28.29 -35.07 -2.41
CA PHE A 373 28.00 -35.47 -3.78
C PHE A 373 29.20 -36.18 -4.41
N ASP A 374 28.94 -37.10 -5.34
CA ASP A 374 29.96 -37.81 -6.11
C ASP A 374 29.90 -37.37 -7.58
N THR A 375 30.91 -36.59 -7.98
CA THR A 375 31.05 -36.07 -9.35
C THR A 375 31.19 -37.16 -10.42
N SER A 376 31.51 -38.41 -10.05
CA SER A 376 31.60 -39.52 -11.00
C SER A 376 30.23 -39.99 -11.50
N PHE A 377 29.18 -39.71 -10.73
CA PHE A 377 27.77 -40.00 -11.07
C PHE A 377 27.02 -38.79 -11.62
N ILE A 378 27.73 -37.69 -11.90
CA ILE A 378 27.14 -36.46 -12.42
C ILE A 378 27.83 -36.08 -13.73
N ALA A 379 27.04 -35.92 -14.78
CA ALA A 379 27.54 -35.55 -16.10
C ALA A 379 26.69 -34.41 -16.69
N LEU A 380 27.36 -33.43 -17.28
CA LEU A 380 26.73 -32.39 -18.08
C LEU A 380 26.98 -32.70 -19.56
N TYR A 381 25.92 -32.85 -20.35
CA TYR A 381 26.01 -33.11 -21.77
C TYR A 381 25.69 -31.84 -22.56
N THR A 382 26.47 -31.59 -23.62
CA THR A 382 26.22 -30.51 -24.58
C THR A 382 25.78 -31.12 -25.91
N ASP A 383 24.62 -30.73 -26.43
CA ASP A 383 24.11 -31.12 -27.76
C ASP A 383 23.92 -32.65 -27.99
N SER A 384 23.34 -33.00 -29.13
CA SER A 384 23.07 -34.35 -29.66
C SER A 384 24.28 -35.29 -29.67
N LEU A 385 25.50 -34.76 -29.67
CA LEU A 385 26.74 -35.55 -29.60
C LEU A 385 27.04 -36.11 -28.20
N ARG A 386 26.23 -35.77 -27.17
CA ARG A 386 26.34 -36.24 -25.77
C ARG A 386 27.78 -36.26 -25.24
N GLN A 387 28.57 -35.23 -25.55
CA GLN A 387 29.91 -35.14 -25.01
C GLN A 387 29.83 -34.74 -23.54
N ALA A 388 30.29 -35.63 -22.65
CA ALA A 388 30.30 -35.38 -21.22
C ALA A 388 31.30 -34.25 -20.87
N ARG A 389 30.81 -33.30 -20.09
CA ARG A 389 31.55 -32.22 -19.43
C ARG A 389 31.36 -32.36 -17.93
N ARG A 390 32.33 -31.84 -17.18
CA ARG A 390 32.30 -31.80 -15.72
C ARG A 390 32.09 -30.36 -15.29
N PRO A 391 30.92 -30.00 -14.74
CA PRO A 391 30.72 -28.71 -14.09
C PRO A 391 31.39 -28.70 -12.72
N ASP A 392 31.67 -27.50 -12.22
CA ASP A 392 32.03 -27.29 -10.83
C ASP A 392 30.74 -27.26 -10.01
N LEU A 393 30.70 -28.06 -8.94
CA LEU A 393 29.51 -28.28 -8.13
C LEU A 393 29.79 -27.89 -6.69
N PHE A 394 28.84 -27.21 -6.05
CA PHE A 394 28.96 -26.77 -4.67
C PHE A 394 27.62 -26.93 -3.95
N ILE A 395 27.65 -27.41 -2.71
CA ILE A 395 26.50 -27.28 -1.81
C ILE A 395 26.54 -25.85 -1.27
N ASP A 396 25.44 -25.10 -1.41
CA ASP A 396 25.38 -23.72 -0.94
C ASP A 396 25.58 -23.67 0.59
N PRO A 397 26.65 -23.02 1.10
CA PRO A 397 26.90 -22.92 2.54
C PRO A 397 25.81 -22.16 3.31
N ALA A 398 25.10 -21.23 2.66
CA ALA A 398 24.01 -20.48 3.27
C ALA A 398 22.68 -21.24 3.24
N ASP A 399 22.50 -22.15 2.27
CA ASP A 399 21.32 -23.00 2.13
C ASP A 399 21.69 -24.39 1.62
N PRO A 400 22.14 -25.31 2.50
CA PRO A 400 22.65 -26.62 2.08
C PRO A 400 21.62 -27.53 1.40
N GLN A 401 20.36 -27.12 1.27
CA GLN A 401 19.39 -27.79 0.42
C GLN A 401 19.63 -27.53 -1.07
N GLN A 402 20.54 -26.64 -1.45
CA GLN A 402 20.83 -26.27 -2.83
C GLN A 402 22.17 -26.82 -3.30
N LEU A 403 22.15 -27.49 -4.46
CA LEU A 403 23.32 -27.82 -5.25
C LEU A 403 23.50 -26.77 -6.36
N LEU A 404 24.50 -25.93 -6.24
CA LEU A 404 24.90 -24.93 -7.23
C LEU A 404 25.73 -25.58 -8.34
N ILE A 405 25.44 -25.19 -9.58
CA ILE A 405 26.12 -25.72 -10.76
C ILE A 405 26.83 -24.57 -11.46
N ASP A 406 28.14 -24.46 -11.25
CA ASP A 406 28.98 -23.50 -11.94
C ASP A 406 29.60 -24.12 -13.20
N PHE A 407 29.40 -23.43 -14.31
CA PHE A 407 29.85 -23.86 -15.62
C PHE A 407 29.90 -22.63 -16.55
N PRO A 408 30.83 -22.58 -17.52
CA PRO A 408 30.84 -21.53 -18.54
C PRO A 408 29.69 -21.72 -19.54
N TRP A 409 28.46 -21.43 -19.10
CA TRP A 409 27.25 -21.51 -19.91
C TRP A 409 27.35 -20.58 -21.13
N ARG A 410 26.85 -21.06 -22.26
CA ARG A 410 26.86 -20.34 -23.54
C ARG A 410 25.48 -20.37 -24.18
N GLU A 411 25.15 -19.28 -24.86
CA GLU A 411 23.92 -19.13 -25.63
C GLU A 411 23.84 -20.16 -26.75
N GLU A 412 22.62 -20.45 -27.20
CA GLU A 412 22.30 -21.36 -28.31
C GLU A 412 22.74 -22.83 -28.11
N ILE A 413 23.22 -23.18 -26.92
CA ILE A 413 23.55 -24.55 -26.54
C ILE A 413 22.51 -25.06 -25.54
N ASN A 414 21.97 -26.25 -25.84
CA ASN A 414 21.16 -27.00 -24.90
C ASN A 414 22.08 -27.88 -24.05
N TYR A 415 21.92 -27.78 -22.74
CA TYR A 415 22.65 -28.60 -21.79
C TYR A 415 21.70 -29.58 -21.12
N GLU A 416 22.16 -30.80 -20.88
CA GLU A 416 21.44 -31.81 -20.11
C GLU A 416 22.32 -32.25 -18.96
N LEU A 417 21.94 -31.89 -17.73
CA LEU A 417 22.56 -32.39 -16.52
C LEU A 417 21.89 -33.70 -16.14
N GLU A 418 22.68 -34.75 -16.01
CA GLU A 418 22.28 -36.07 -15.55
C GLU A 418 22.94 -36.34 -14.20
N VAL A 419 22.12 -36.64 -13.20
CA VAL A 419 22.54 -37.01 -11.85
C VAL A 419 22.03 -38.43 -11.62
N LEU A 420 22.95 -39.40 -11.65
CA LEU A 420 22.61 -40.82 -11.52
C LEU A 420 22.22 -41.16 -10.07
N PRO A 421 21.50 -42.27 -9.84
CA PRO A 421 21.21 -42.76 -8.49
C PRO A 421 22.47 -42.88 -7.63
N GLY A 422 22.39 -42.44 -6.37
CA GLY A 422 23.53 -42.46 -5.44
C GLY A 422 24.49 -41.29 -5.56
N ALA A 423 24.31 -40.38 -6.52
CA ALA A 423 25.19 -39.23 -6.72
C ALA A 423 25.16 -38.20 -5.58
N LEU A 424 24.04 -38.07 -4.89
CA LEU A 424 23.81 -37.09 -3.84
C LEU A 424 23.52 -37.80 -2.52
N THR A 425 24.05 -37.28 -1.42
CA THR A 425 23.79 -37.79 -0.06
C THR A 425 23.33 -36.63 0.84
N ASP A 426 22.25 -36.85 1.58
CA ASP A 426 21.71 -35.89 2.54
C ASP A 426 22.24 -36.08 3.96
N MET A 427 21.78 -35.26 4.90
CA MET A 427 22.17 -35.34 6.30
C MET A 427 21.71 -36.59 7.05
N PHE A 428 20.77 -37.35 6.49
CA PHE A 428 20.24 -38.59 7.07
C PHE A 428 20.84 -39.83 6.39
N GLU A 429 21.87 -39.65 5.56
CA GLU A 429 22.50 -40.67 4.72
C GLU A 429 21.59 -41.24 3.62
N LEU A 430 20.46 -40.57 3.32
CA LEU A 430 19.63 -40.94 2.18
C LEU A 430 20.27 -40.44 0.89
N GLN A 431 20.07 -41.21 -0.16
CA GLN A 431 20.57 -40.88 -1.50
C GLN A 431 19.42 -40.67 -2.49
N ASN A 432 19.69 -39.97 -3.59
CA ASN A 432 18.74 -39.91 -4.70
C ASN A 432 18.58 -41.31 -5.32
N GLN A 433 17.34 -41.80 -5.38
CA GLN A 433 17.06 -43.17 -5.84
C GLN A 433 16.93 -43.28 -7.36
N ASP A 434 16.42 -42.23 -8.00
CA ASP A 434 16.21 -42.16 -9.43
C ASP A 434 17.23 -41.23 -10.11
N THR A 435 17.42 -41.45 -11.41
CA THR A 435 18.19 -40.55 -12.26
C THR A 435 17.44 -39.23 -12.40
N LEU A 436 18.10 -38.12 -12.04
CA LEU A 436 17.56 -36.77 -12.22
C LEU A 436 18.11 -36.22 -13.53
N ILE A 437 17.22 -35.74 -14.40
CA ILE A 437 17.58 -35.13 -15.68
C ILE A 437 17.05 -33.70 -15.70
N VAL A 438 17.94 -32.73 -15.87
CA VAL A 438 17.59 -31.32 -15.93
C VAL A 438 18.16 -30.71 -17.19
N ARG A 439 17.32 -29.99 -17.93
CA ARG A 439 17.74 -29.35 -19.17
C ARG A 439 17.91 -27.88 -18.94
N TYR A 440 19.06 -27.35 -19.33
CA TYR A 440 19.37 -25.93 -19.20
C TYR A 440 19.55 -25.27 -20.55
N THR A 441 19.04 -24.05 -20.64
CA THR A 441 19.26 -23.13 -21.76
C THR A 441 19.62 -21.76 -21.20
N LEU A 442 20.70 -21.17 -21.70
CA LEU A 442 21.07 -19.80 -21.30
C LEU A 442 20.18 -18.80 -22.03
N ASP A 443 19.48 -17.95 -21.27
CA ASP A 443 18.74 -16.84 -21.87
C ASP A 443 19.69 -15.84 -22.52
N ALA A 444 19.35 -15.37 -23.71
CA ALA A 444 20.19 -14.42 -24.43
C ALA A 444 20.39 -13.12 -23.63
N LEU A 445 21.63 -12.65 -23.50
CA LEU A 445 21.96 -11.44 -22.76
C LEU A 445 21.21 -10.21 -23.31
N SER A 446 20.95 -10.20 -24.63
CA SER A 446 20.20 -9.15 -25.31
C SER A 446 18.74 -9.01 -24.85
N ARG A 447 18.19 -9.99 -24.10
CA ARG A 447 16.85 -9.89 -23.51
C ARG A 447 16.83 -9.03 -22.25
N TYR A 448 17.98 -8.75 -21.67
CA TYR A 448 18.14 -8.00 -20.42
C TYR A 448 18.75 -6.62 -20.68
N GLY A 449 18.60 -5.70 -19.74
CA GLY A 449 19.26 -4.40 -19.73
C GLY A 449 20.12 -4.22 -18.48
N ASN A 450 20.87 -3.12 -18.45
CA ASN A 450 21.67 -2.71 -17.30
C ASN A 450 21.19 -1.37 -16.75
N ILE A 451 21.30 -1.16 -15.45
CA ILE A 451 21.04 0.12 -14.79
C ILE A 451 22.36 0.62 -14.21
N VAL A 452 22.83 1.75 -14.72
CA VAL A 452 24.01 2.48 -14.23
C VAL A 452 23.50 3.59 -13.33
N LEU A 453 23.59 3.39 -12.01
CA LEU A 453 23.11 4.32 -11.00
C LEU A 453 24.24 5.21 -10.50
N ASN A 454 24.00 6.53 -10.52
CA ASN A 454 24.77 7.52 -9.79
C ASN A 454 23.84 8.18 -8.76
N LEU A 455 24.05 7.88 -7.48
CA LEU A 455 23.31 8.45 -6.36
C LEU A 455 24.21 9.44 -5.63
N SER A 456 23.75 10.68 -5.48
CA SER A 456 24.50 11.79 -4.87
C SER A 456 23.73 12.43 -3.72
N ASN A 457 24.38 13.34 -2.98
CA ASN A 457 23.80 14.08 -1.85
C ASN A 457 23.43 13.18 -0.65
N LEU A 458 24.21 12.12 -0.45
CA LEU A 458 24.11 11.28 0.74
C LEU A 458 24.85 11.97 1.91
N ASP A 459 24.38 11.75 3.12
CA ASP A 459 25.06 12.16 4.34
C ASP A 459 26.03 11.06 4.76
N SER A 460 27.34 11.35 4.68
CA SER A 460 28.40 10.42 5.08
C SER A 460 28.33 9.93 6.53
N THR A 461 27.53 10.57 7.40
CA THR A 461 27.35 10.12 8.79
C THR A 461 26.28 9.04 8.95
N GLN A 462 25.46 8.81 7.92
CA GLN A 462 24.34 7.88 7.91
C GLN A 462 24.67 6.58 7.17
N GLN A 463 23.86 5.54 7.43
CA GLN A 463 23.83 4.31 6.64
C GLN A 463 22.57 4.30 5.79
N TYR A 464 22.68 3.74 4.58
CA TYR A 464 21.58 3.64 3.64
C TYR A 464 21.41 2.24 3.09
N LEU A 465 20.17 1.86 2.83
CA LEU A 465 19.82 0.69 2.02
C LEU A 465 19.35 1.19 0.66
N VAL A 466 20.13 0.92 -0.37
CA VAL A 466 19.83 1.28 -1.76
C VAL A 466 19.22 0.08 -2.45
N GLN A 467 17.95 0.19 -2.83
CA GLN A 467 17.16 -0.93 -3.33
C GLN A 467 16.61 -0.64 -4.72
N LEU A 468 16.72 -1.62 -5.61
CA LEU A 468 15.97 -1.64 -6.87
C LEU A 468 14.65 -2.37 -6.62
N MET A 469 13.55 -1.62 -6.62
CA MET A 469 12.21 -2.15 -6.37
C MET A 469 11.46 -2.38 -7.68
N SER A 470 10.55 -3.34 -7.68
CA SER A 470 9.53 -3.48 -8.71
C SER A 470 8.63 -2.24 -8.76
N LYS A 471 7.93 -2.02 -9.89
CA LYS A 471 6.98 -0.92 -10.08
C LYS A 471 5.95 -0.80 -8.95
N ASP A 472 5.46 -1.93 -8.45
CA ASP A 472 4.45 -1.99 -7.37
C ASP A 472 5.03 -1.89 -5.96
N LEU A 473 6.36 -1.70 -5.84
CA LEU A 473 7.11 -1.62 -4.58
C LEU A 473 7.02 -2.88 -3.69
N LYS A 474 6.46 -3.98 -4.19
CA LYS A 474 6.27 -5.21 -3.39
C LYS A 474 7.51 -6.08 -3.30
N ARG A 475 8.41 -6.00 -4.28
CA ARG A 475 9.61 -6.83 -4.35
C ARG A 475 10.85 -5.97 -4.49
N SER A 476 11.79 -6.13 -3.56
CA SER A 476 13.18 -5.71 -3.75
C SER A 476 13.89 -6.75 -4.63
N LEU A 477 14.44 -6.30 -5.76
CA LEU A 477 15.22 -7.14 -6.66
C LEU A 477 16.68 -7.21 -6.25
N LEU A 478 17.22 -6.08 -5.78
CA LEU A 478 18.60 -5.90 -5.34
C LEU A 478 18.60 -4.95 -4.16
N THR A 479 19.49 -5.20 -3.19
CA THR A 479 19.70 -4.34 -2.02
C THR A 479 21.20 -4.21 -1.77
N ASP A 480 21.69 -2.98 -1.78
CA ASP A 480 23.05 -2.64 -1.40
C ASP A 480 23.01 -1.86 -0.07
N THR A 481 23.79 -2.29 0.91
CA THR A 481 23.98 -1.53 2.16
C THR A 481 25.22 -0.66 2.01
N ILE A 482 25.08 0.65 2.18
CA ILE A 482 26.16 1.63 2.02
C ILE A 482 26.27 2.53 3.26
N ALA A 483 27.49 2.94 3.61
CA ALA A 483 27.78 3.85 4.71
C ALA A 483 29.03 4.68 4.38
N ASP A 484 29.26 5.77 5.10
CA ASP A 484 30.49 6.59 5.03
C ASP A 484 30.77 7.20 3.64
N LEU A 485 29.73 7.47 2.84
CA LEU A 485 29.83 7.96 1.47
C LEU A 485 28.87 9.14 1.21
N ASN A 486 29.32 10.13 0.43
CA ASN A 486 28.46 11.22 -0.07
C ASN A 486 27.86 10.93 -1.46
N THR A 487 28.45 9.95 -2.17
CA THR A 487 28.03 9.51 -3.51
C THR A 487 28.21 8.01 -3.62
N TYR A 488 27.25 7.34 -4.26
CA TYR A 488 27.27 5.91 -4.54
C TYR A 488 27.07 5.66 -6.03
N ASN A 489 27.99 4.90 -6.64
CA ASN A 489 27.95 4.53 -8.04
C ASN A 489 27.92 3.02 -8.17
N THR A 490 26.95 2.48 -8.89
CA THR A 490 26.85 1.04 -9.13
C THR A 490 26.27 0.73 -10.51
N THR A 491 26.52 -0.48 -10.99
CA THR A 491 25.91 -1.01 -12.21
C THR A 491 25.22 -2.32 -11.88
N TRP A 492 23.91 -2.32 -12.00
CA TRP A 492 23.09 -3.52 -11.89
C TRP A 492 22.88 -4.13 -13.27
N SER A 493 23.40 -5.32 -13.49
CA SER A 493 23.39 -6.01 -14.79
C SER A 493 22.39 -7.14 -14.86
N THR A 494 22.04 -7.55 -16.08
CA THR A 494 21.10 -8.66 -16.35
C THR A 494 19.72 -8.43 -15.72
N ILE A 495 19.23 -7.19 -15.78
CA ILE A 495 17.92 -6.84 -15.25
C ILE A 495 16.88 -7.01 -16.35
N SER A 496 15.78 -7.70 -16.03
CA SER A 496 14.66 -7.86 -16.97
C SER A 496 14.10 -6.49 -17.40
N PRO A 497 13.73 -6.28 -18.67
CA PRO A 497 13.13 -5.01 -19.10
C PRO A 497 11.82 -4.72 -18.35
N GLY A 498 11.62 -3.48 -17.91
CA GLY A 498 10.49 -3.13 -17.06
C GLY A 498 10.55 -1.73 -16.47
N ASP A 499 9.53 -1.40 -15.68
CA ASP A 499 9.48 -0.18 -14.87
C ASP A 499 10.00 -0.52 -13.46
N TYR A 500 10.89 0.33 -12.94
CA TYR A 500 11.53 0.12 -11.65
C TYR A 500 11.55 1.41 -10.82
N THR A 501 11.60 1.26 -9.51
CA THR A 501 11.72 2.38 -8.57
C THR A 501 12.95 2.19 -7.73
N LEU A 502 13.80 3.22 -7.68
CA LEU A 502 14.88 3.29 -6.71
C LEU A 502 14.28 3.63 -5.35
N ARG A 503 14.51 2.79 -4.35
CA ARG A 503 14.17 3.05 -2.95
C ARG A 503 15.45 3.21 -2.14
N VAL A 504 15.61 4.34 -1.48
CA VAL A 504 16.74 4.60 -0.58
C VAL A 504 16.19 4.75 0.83
N VAL A 505 16.54 3.84 1.73
CA VAL A 505 16.18 3.89 3.14
C VAL A 505 17.34 4.51 3.92
N THR A 506 17.08 5.48 4.80
CA THR A 506 18.05 5.89 5.82
C THR A 506 17.95 4.94 7.01
N ASP A 507 18.84 3.96 7.06
CA ASP A 507 18.91 2.92 8.10
C ASP A 507 19.63 3.50 9.32
N ARG A 508 18.84 4.06 10.25
CA ARG A 508 19.33 4.83 11.40
C ARG A 508 19.92 3.93 12.47
N ASN A 509 19.42 2.70 12.59
CA ASN A 509 19.88 1.73 13.57
C ASN A 509 20.90 0.73 13.00
N ARG A 510 21.25 0.85 11.72
CA ARG A 510 22.30 0.11 11.00
C ARG A 510 22.05 -1.40 10.93
N ASN A 511 20.79 -1.82 10.92
CA ASN A 511 20.44 -3.23 11.02
C ASN A 511 20.18 -3.91 9.66
N GLY A 512 20.38 -3.19 8.55
CA GLY A 512 20.26 -3.74 7.21
C GLY A 512 18.82 -3.88 6.69
N ARG A 513 17.82 -3.35 7.40
CA ARG A 513 16.40 -3.38 7.00
C ARG A 513 15.73 -2.03 7.28
N TRP A 514 14.54 -1.84 6.72
CA TRP A 514 13.70 -0.69 7.10
C TRP A 514 12.90 -1.03 8.34
N ASP A 515 12.90 -0.15 9.34
CA ASP A 515 12.02 -0.24 10.49
C ASP A 515 10.91 0.82 10.48
N THR A 516 9.70 0.34 10.77
CA THR A 516 8.56 1.20 11.12
C THR A 516 8.79 1.90 12.47
N GLY A 517 7.98 2.92 12.76
CA GLY A 517 8.07 3.65 14.02
C GLY A 517 7.58 2.85 15.24
N SER A 518 7.82 3.40 16.42
CA SER A 518 7.25 2.94 17.68
C SER A 518 6.93 4.14 18.55
N TYR A 519 5.68 4.25 18.97
CA TYR A 519 5.21 5.32 19.83
C TYR A 519 5.78 5.21 21.25
N ASP A 520 5.77 4.00 21.82
CA ASP A 520 6.26 3.79 23.19
C ASP A 520 7.77 4.06 23.31
N GLU A 521 8.54 3.77 22.26
CA GLU A 521 9.97 4.11 22.15
C GLU A 521 10.23 5.56 21.69
N LYS A 522 9.18 6.32 21.34
CA LYS A 522 9.25 7.67 20.73
C LYS A 522 10.12 7.70 19.47
N ARG A 523 10.05 6.62 18.69
CA ARG A 523 10.85 6.41 17.49
C ARG A 523 10.00 6.61 16.25
N GLN A 524 10.41 7.55 15.40
CA GLN A 524 9.80 7.72 14.07
C GLN A 524 10.16 6.57 13.13
N PRO A 525 9.33 6.28 12.11
CA PRO A 525 9.69 5.36 11.04
C PRO A 525 10.93 5.88 10.30
N GLU A 526 11.74 4.96 9.81
CA GLU A 526 12.92 5.31 9.03
C GLU A 526 12.54 5.98 7.71
N ILE A 527 13.38 6.93 7.29
CA ILE A 527 13.11 7.77 6.13
C ILE A 527 13.29 6.94 4.86
N ILE A 528 12.27 6.95 4.01
CA ILE A 528 12.32 6.36 2.68
C ILE A 528 12.29 7.48 1.65
N TYR A 529 13.21 7.40 0.69
CA TYR A 529 13.20 8.19 -0.54
C TYR A 529 12.89 7.27 -1.72
N LEU A 530 11.82 7.58 -2.45
CA LEU A 530 11.41 6.85 -3.65
C LEU A 530 11.67 7.68 -4.89
N ARG A 531 12.24 7.05 -5.90
CA ARG A 531 12.52 7.66 -7.21
C ARG A 531 12.18 6.68 -8.34
N PRO A 532 11.02 6.83 -8.99
CA PRO A 532 10.74 6.09 -10.22
C PRO A 532 11.84 6.34 -11.25
N LEU A 533 12.34 5.27 -11.86
CA LEU A 533 13.35 5.35 -12.91
C LEU A 533 12.68 5.31 -14.28
N ASP A 534 13.39 5.77 -15.30
CA ASP A 534 12.95 5.59 -16.68
C ASP A 534 12.83 4.10 -17.00
N LYS A 535 11.91 3.77 -17.91
CA LYS A 535 11.65 2.39 -18.31
C LYS A 535 12.91 1.73 -18.89
N LEU A 536 13.35 0.63 -18.28
CA LEU A 536 14.46 -0.18 -18.76
C LEU A 536 14.04 -0.98 -20.01
N ARG A 537 14.86 -0.92 -21.06
CA ARG A 537 14.68 -1.67 -22.30
C ARG A 537 15.70 -2.81 -22.37
N ALA A 538 15.34 -3.85 -23.13
CA ALA A 538 16.25 -4.93 -23.45
C ALA A 538 17.48 -4.39 -24.23
N ASN A 539 18.65 -4.97 -23.98
CA ASN A 539 19.92 -4.64 -24.59
C ASN A 539 20.28 -3.14 -24.48
N TRP A 540 19.96 -2.52 -23.34
CA TRP A 540 20.18 -1.09 -23.11
C TRP A 540 20.82 -0.82 -21.76
N ASP A 541 21.69 0.19 -21.71
CA ASP A 541 22.26 0.74 -20.49
C ASP A 541 21.48 1.99 -20.07
N LEU A 542 20.62 1.84 -19.06
CA LEU A 542 19.90 2.95 -18.47
C LEU A 542 20.82 3.71 -17.51
N LYS A 543 21.18 4.95 -17.85
CA LYS A 543 21.94 5.83 -16.97
C LYS A 543 20.99 6.67 -16.11
N SER A 544 21.04 6.46 -14.80
CA SER A 544 20.18 7.14 -13.83
C SER A 544 21.03 7.97 -12.87
N ASN A 545 20.97 9.30 -13.02
CA ASN A 545 21.58 10.24 -12.08
C ASN A 545 20.51 10.73 -11.11
N VAL A 546 20.66 10.40 -9.83
CA VAL A 546 19.69 10.68 -8.78
C VAL A 546 20.36 11.48 -7.67
N ARG A 547 19.71 12.56 -7.25
CA ARG A 547 20.10 13.33 -6.07
C ARG A 547 19.17 12.96 -4.91
N TYR A 548 19.75 12.43 -3.84
CA TYR A 548 18.99 12.04 -2.65
C TYR A 548 18.27 13.26 -2.04
N GLY A 549 16.98 13.10 -1.73
CA GLY A 549 16.12 14.14 -1.15
C GLY A 549 15.47 15.09 -2.17
N GLU A 550 15.76 14.96 -3.47
CA GLU A 550 15.11 15.78 -4.50
C GLU A 550 13.73 15.20 -4.85
N ILE A 551 12.66 15.94 -4.52
CA ILE A 551 11.29 15.65 -4.96
C ILE A 551 11.15 16.16 -6.39
N VAL A 552 10.92 15.26 -7.33
CA VAL A 552 10.60 15.67 -8.71
C VAL A 552 9.09 15.75 -8.83
N ALA A 553 8.62 16.94 -9.20
CA ALA A 553 7.21 17.17 -9.48
C ALA A 553 6.70 16.12 -10.48
N THR A 554 5.58 15.49 -10.14
CA THR A 554 4.80 14.67 -11.06
C THR A 554 4.57 15.49 -12.34
N PRO A 555 4.82 14.95 -13.55
CA PRO A 555 4.47 15.67 -14.76
C PRO A 555 2.97 16.00 -14.73
N GLU A 556 2.63 17.26 -15.02
CA GLU A 556 1.24 17.67 -15.23
C GLU A 556 0.56 16.67 -16.17
N PRO A 557 -0.67 16.22 -15.85
CA PRO A 557 -1.40 15.35 -16.76
C PRO A 557 -1.52 16.06 -18.11
N GLU A 558 -1.14 15.36 -19.20
CA GLU A 558 -1.25 15.88 -20.54
C GLU A 558 -2.65 16.47 -20.75
N ALA A 559 -2.72 17.77 -21.03
CA ALA A 559 -3.95 18.42 -21.39
C ALA A 559 -4.56 17.67 -22.59
N GLY A 560 -5.72 17.04 -22.36
CA GLY A 560 -6.45 16.32 -23.39
C GLY A 560 -6.70 17.21 -24.62
N PRO A 561 -6.82 16.62 -25.82
CA PRO A 561 -6.88 17.41 -27.04
C PRO A 561 -8.21 18.17 -27.14
N GLY A 562 -8.12 19.50 -27.08
CA GLY A 562 -9.04 20.42 -27.78
C GLY A 562 -10.34 20.81 -27.06
N GLY A 563 -10.26 21.78 -26.16
CA GLY A 563 -11.36 22.71 -25.89
C GLY A 563 -11.21 23.96 -26.75
N ASN A 564 -12.17 24.25 -27.64
CA ASN A 564 -12.16 25.45 -28.48
C ASN A 564 -12.10 26.74 -27.63
N PRO A 565 -11.31 27.76 -28.04
CA PRO A 565 -11.30 29.04 -27.34
C PRO A 565 -12.64 29.79 -27.55
N PRO A 566 -13.10 30.56 -26.55
CA PRO A 566 -14.33 31.36 -26.66
C PRO A 566 -14.17 32.46 -27.74
N PRO A 567 -15.26 32.86 -28.41
CA PRO A 567 -15.20 33.80 -29.52
C PRO A 567 -14.78 35.19 -29.04
N GLY A 568 -13.80 35.75 -29.75
CA GLY A 568 -13.10 36.98 -29.42
C GLY A 568 -13.98 38.21 -29.19
N GLY A 569 -13.69 38.91 -28.09
CA GLY A 569 -14.11 40.29 -27.85
C GLY A 569 -13.38 41.26 -28.78
N ARG A 570 -14.14 42.18 -29.39
CA ARG A 570 -13.66 43.22 -30.30
C ARG A 570 -12.60 44.12 -29.64
N PRO A 571 -11.52 44.53 -30.34
CA PRO A 571 -10.60 45.52 -29.81
C PRO A 571 -11.20 46.93 -29.86
N GLY A 572 -11.23 47.58 -28.70
CA GLY A 572 -11.54 48.99 -28.55
C GLY A 572 -10.46 49.86 -29.21
N ARG A 573 -10.90 50.77 -30.09
CA ARG A 573 -10.07 51.85 -30.66
C ARG A 573 -9.68 52.85 -29.56
N THR A 574 -8.41 52.87 -29.18
CA THR A 574 -7.78 54.03 -28.53
C THR A 574 -7.28 55.00 -29.62
N ARG A 575 -7.80 56.23 -29.61
CA ARG A 575 -7.27 57.37 -30.37
C ARG A 575 -6.02 57.87 -29.66
N GLY A 576 -4.86 57.74 -30.32
CA GLY A 576 -3.66 58.47 -29.97
C GLY A 576 -3.78 59.94 -30.38
N ASN A 577 -3.41 60.82 -29.45
CA ASN A 577 -3.14 62.24 -29.69
C ASN A 577 -1.69 62.39 -30.17
N ARG A 578 -1.52 63.31 -31.14
CA ARG A 578 -0.30 63.83 -31.77
C ARG A 578 0.38 62.97 -32.84
#